data_AF-A0A953U6V1-F1
#
_entry.id   AF-A0A953U6V1-F1
#
_cell.length_a   1.000
_cell.length_b   1.000
_cell.length_c   1.000
_cell.angle_alpha   90.00
_cell.angle_beta   90.00
_cell.angle_gamma   90.00
#
_symmetry.space_group_name_H-M   'P 1'
#
loop_
_entity.id
_entity.type
_entity.pdbx_description
1 polymer ?
#
loop_
_entity_poly.entity_id
_entity_poly.type
_entity_poly.pdbx_seq_one_letter_code
_entity_poly.pdbx_strand_id
1 'polypeptide(L)'
;MPVRVTDESGHLVSGLLSSDFTVYEDGRKQTLNFFTSDPFALSAAVVLDLGMQDVALQRVNQTFSALEGAFAPFDEIAIYTYSTNVTRLADFSAMGRRLDAVLNGLKTVSGSNDQVPVLGGPLGPQGPSVNGIPIDSPTTPVSTPAKHAHVLNDAILQAALDLGKRDKTRRKIIFVISDGREYRSDASYGAVLQVLLSNGVIVYGIAVEGSAIPGYRKLERLRIPGQGYSNILPKYANATGGEIMSEYSKAAIEGVYQQVIGAARNQYTLGYVTRATPSGTRREIEVRVSRPGCKSSDLRPCVDVYAKEGYYPLPAGR
;
A
#
# COMPACT_ATOMS: atom_id res chain seq x y z
N MET A 1 -9.05 -12.44 11.69
CA MET A 1 -8.83 -11.41 10.65
C MET A 1 -8.94 -10.03 11.29
N PRO A 2 -8.06 -9.11 10.93
CA PRO A 2 -8.16 -7.70 11.32
C PRO A 2 -9.38 -7.02 10.69
N VAL A 3 -10.02 -6.13 11.44
CA VAL A 3 -11.08 -5.23 10.99
C VAL A 3 -10.87 -3.87 11.64
N ARG A 4 -10.79 -2.83 10.81
CA ARG A 4 -10.78 -1.44 11.26
C ARG A 4 -12.13 -0.80 10.97
N VAL A 5 -12.65 -0.05 11.92
CA VAL A 5 -13.92 0.67 11.79
C VAL A 5 -13.68 2.14 12.06
N THR A 6 -14.12 3.02 11.17
CA THR A 6 -14.04 4.47 11.36
C THR A 6 -15.41 5.13 11.24
N ASP A 7 -15.56 6.31 11.83
CA ASP A 7 -16.70 7.19 11.55
C ASP A 7 -16.51 7.94 10.22
N GLU A 8 -17.51 8.74 9.84
CA GLU A 8 -17.48 9.55 8.61
C GLU A 8 -16.34 10.58 8.56
N SER A 9 -15.79 10.94 9.73
CA SER A 9 -14.63 11.85 9.86
C SER A 9 -13.29 11.10 9.77
N GLY A 10 -13.32 9.76 9.69
CA GLY A 10 -12.13 8.91 9.64
C GLY A 10 -11.53 8.56 11.00
N HIS A 11 -12.19 8.88 12.12
CA HIS A 11 -11.73 8.50 13.45
C HIS A 11 -12.10 7.05 13.76
N LEU A 12 -11.22 6.35 14.48
CA LEU A 12 -11.48 4.97 14.92
C LEU A 12 -12.73 4.91 15.82
N VAL A 13 -13.66 4.04 15.47
CA VAL A 13 -14.80 3.71 16.33
C VAL A 13 -14.34 2.63 17.30
N SER A 14 -14.19 3.00 18.58
CA SER A 14 -13.85 2.10 19.67
C SER A 14 -15.11 1.59 20.39
N GLY A 15 -14.94 0.60 21.28
CA GLY A 15 -16.02 0.11 22.15
C GLY A 15 -17.06 -0.80 21.50
N LEU A 16 -16.95 -1.10 20.20
CA LEU A 16 -17.80 -2.11 19.56
C LEU A 16 -17.60 -3.49 20.20
N LEU A 17 -18.70 -4.22 20.33
CA LEU A 17 -18.76 -5.56 20.89
C LEU A 17 -18.81 -6.59 19.76
N SER A 18 -18.50 -7.85 20.07
CA SER A 18 -18.61 -8.95 19.08
C SER A 18 -20.01 -9.05 18.44
N SER A 19 -21.06 -8.65 19.16
CA SER A 19 -22.46 -8.64 18.66
C SER A 19 -22.70 -7.60 17.55
N ASP A 20 -21.85 -6.59 17.46
CA ASP A 20 -21.98 -5.52 16.47
C ASP A 20 -21.44 -5.94 15.10
N PHE A 21 -20.70 -7.05 15.04
CA PHE A 21 -20.10 -7.58 13.82
C PHE A 21 -20.90 -8.76 13.27
N THR A 22 -21.15 -8.74 11.97
CA THR A 22 -21.61 -9.90 11.22
C THR A 22 -20.63 -10.19 10.08
N VAL A 23 -20.16 -11.43 9.99
CA VAL A 23 -19.25 -11.89 8.94
C VAL A 23 -19.98 -12.84 8.00
N TYR A 24 -19.79 -12.65 6.70
CA TYR A 24 -20.23 -13.56 5.65
C TYR A 24 -19.00 -14.11 4.93
N GLU A 25 -19.06 -15.40 4.60
CA GLU A 25 -18.13 -16.08 3.70
C GLU A 25 -18.92 -16.57 2.50
N ASP A 26 -18.57 -16.12 1.29
CA ASP A 26 -19.28 -16.43 0.04
C ASP A 26 -20.81 -16.22 0.18
N GLY A 27 -21.19 -15.08 0.79
CA GLY A 27 -22.59 -14.73 1.07
C GLY A 27 -23.27 -15.49 2.23
N ARG A 28 -22.58 -16.46 2.86
CA ARG A 28 -23.12 -17.26 3.97
C ARG A 28 -22.66 -16.71 5.31
N LYS A 29 -23.61 -16.37 6.19
CA LYS A 29 -23.33 -15.87 7.54
C LYS A 29 -22.52 -16.88 8.36
N GLN A 30 -21.45 -16.41 8.97
CA GLN A 30 -20.57 -17.18 9.85
C GLN A 30 -20.80 -16.82 11.32
N THR A 31 -20.61 -17.79 12.20
CA THR A 31 -20.63 -17.56 13.65
C THR A 31 -19.24 -17.16 14.10
N LEU A 32 -19.11 -16.02 14.80
CA LEU A 32 -17.85 -15.63 15.40
C LEU A 32 -17.52 -16.53 16.59
N ASN A 33 -16.31 -17.06 16.62
CA ASN A 33 -15.77 -17.89 17.70
C ASN A 33 -14.67 -17.17 18.49
N PHE A 34 -14.15 -16.07 17.94
CA PHE A 34 -13.11 -15.27 18.56
C PHE A 34 -13.33 -13.79 18.24
N PHE A 35 -13.13 -12.96 19.27
CA PHE A 35 -13.19 -11.52 19.18
C PHE A 35 -12.20 -10.93 20.17
N THR A 36 -11.38 -9.97 19.74
CA THR A 36 -10.63 -9.10 20.64
C THR A 36 -10.49 -7.71 20.01
N SER A 37 -10.35 -6.69 20.86
CA SER A 37 -9.95 -5.33 20.51
C SER A 37 -8.55 -4.98 21.04
N ASP A 38 -7.83 -5.95 21.58
CA ASP A 38 -6.50 -5.73 22.15
C ASP A 38 -5.48 -5.33 21.07
N PRO A 39 -4.52 -4.46 21.39
CA PRO A 39 -3.49 -4.06 20.46
C PRO A 39 -2.47 -5.19 20.22
N PHE A 40 -1.96 -5.25 18.99
CA PHE A 40 -0.94 -6.24 18.58
C PHE A 40 0.38 -5.55 18.19
N ALA A 41 1.51 -6.14 18.57
CA ALA A 41 2.82 -5.69 18.08
C ALA A 41 2.91 -5.83 16.55
N LEU A 42 3.60 -4.91 15.89
CA LEU A 42 3.66 -4.87 14.43
C LEU A 42 4.93 -5.55 13.91
N SER A 43 4.78 -6.29 12.81
CA SER A 43 5.86 -6.56 11.85
C SER A 43 5.57 -5.74 10.61
N ALA A 44 6.33 -4.67 10.38
CA ALA A 44 6.10 -3.72 9.31
C ALA A 44 7.22 -3.78 8.26
N ALA A 45 6.85 -3.98 6.99
CA ALA A 45 7.76 -3.73 5.89
C ALA A 45 7.46 -2.34 5.32
N VAL A 46 8.42 -1.42 5.39
CA VAL A 46 8.33 -0.12 4.73
C VAL A 46 8.92 -0.26 3.33
N VAL A 47 8.13 0.04 2.31
CA VAL A 47 8.54 -0.03 0.90
C VAL A 47 8.59 1.38 0.34
N LEU A 48 9.79 1.82 -0.06
CA LEU A 48 10.05 3.15 -0.55
C LEU A 48 10.34 3.13 -2.05
N ASP A 49 9.61 3.94 -2.80
CA ASP A 49 9.82 4.13 -4.22
C ASP A 49 10.90 5.18 -4.48
N LEU A 50 12.00 4.76 -5.10
CA LEU A 50 13.10 5.63 -5.51
C LEU A 50 12.97 6.09 -6.97
N GLY A 51 11.97 5.60 -7.70
CA GLY A 51 11.65 5.99 -9.08
C GLY A 51 10.74 7.22 -9.18
N MET A 52 10.22 7.73 -8.05
CA MET A 52 9.42 8.95 -8.02
C MET A 52 10.24 10.19 -8.41
N GLN A 53 9.54 11.29 -8.71
CA GLN A 53 10.19 12.59 -8.95
C GLN A 53 11.05 13.01 -7.74
N ASP A 54 12.19 13.64 -7.99
CA ASP A 54 13.12 14.04 -6.93
C ASP A 54 12.46 14.94 -5.87
N VAL A 55 11.57 15.86 -6.28
CA VAL A 55 10.82 16.74 -5.35
C VAL A 55 9.94 15.93 -4.38
N ALA A 56 9.27 14.89 -4.89
CA ALA A 56 8.46 13.99 -4.09
C ALA A 56 9.32 13.16 -3.14
N LEU A 57 10.43 12.59 -3.63
CA LEU A 57 11.36 11.80 -2.82
C LEU A 57 12.02 12.62 -1.72
N GLN A 58 12.51 13.83 -2.04
CA GLN A 58 13.09 14.75 -1.05
C GLN A 58 12.10 15.09 0.06
N ARG A 59 10.82 15.27 -0.27
CA ARG A 59 9.77 15.51 0.71
C ARG A 59 9.59 14.32 1.65
N VAL A 60 9.57 13.09 1.12
CA VAL A 60 9.51 11.86 1.92
C VAL A 60 10.74 11.72 2.82
N ASN A 61 11.94 11.97 2.29
CA ASN A 61 13.20 11.90 3.04
C ASN A 61 13.22 12.81 4.29
N GLN A 62 12.52 13.95 4.23
CA GLN A 62 12.40 14.89 5.36
C GLN A 62 11.48 14.39 6.49
N THR A 63 10.75 13.29 6.28
CA THR A 63 9.74 12.75 7.22
C THR A 63 10.20 11.49 7.95
N PHE A 64 11.39 10.96 7.64
CA PHE A 64 11.85 9.69 8.22
C PHE A 64 11.97 9.70 9.75
N SER A 65 12.28 10.84 10.36
CA SER A 65 12.27 10.96 11.83
C SER A 65 10.86 10.78 12.43
N ALA A 66 9.81 11.22 11.73
CA ALA A 66 8.43 10.99 12.15
C ALA A 66 7.99 9.55 11.92
N LEU A 67 8.48 8.91 10.85
CA LEU A 67 8.28 7.49 10.60
C LEU A 67 8.89 6.67 11.74
N GLU A 68 10.13 6.98 12.12
CA GLU A 68 10.82 6.34 13.24
C GLU A 68 10.01 6.47 14.54
N GLY A 69 9.57 7.70 14.85
CA GLY A 69 8.79 7.99 16.05
C GLY A 69 7.37 7.42 16.07
N ALA A 70 6.87 6.84 14.97
CA ALA A 70 5.54 6.24 14.92
C ALA A 70 5.51 4.79 15.43
N PHE A 71 6.64 4.09 15.37
CA PHE A 71 6.74 2.71 15.81
C PHE A 71 7.02 2.60 17.30
N ALA A 72 6.45 1.58 17.94
CA ALA A 72 6.76 1.26 19.33
C ALA A 72 8.08 0.48 19.43
N PRO A 73 8.76 0.49 20.60
CA PRO A 73 10.01 -0.26 20.79
C PRO A 73 9.89 -1.79 20.58
N PHE A 74 8.68 -2.33 20.72
CA PHE A 74 8.38 -3.74 20.51
C PHE A 74 7.91 -4.08 19.09
N ASP A 75 7.82 -3.09 18.19
CA ASP A 75 7.55 -3.33 16.77
C ASP A 75 8.83 -3.76 16.05
N GLU A 76 8.68 -4.47 14.93
CA GLU A 76 9.78 -4.90 14.08
C GLU A 76 9.60 -4.31 12.69
N ILE A 77 10.68 -3.78 12.13
CA ILE A 77 10.64 -3.05 10.87
C ILE A 77 11.71 -3.57 9.93
N ALA A 78 11.35 -3.77 8.66
CA ALA A 78 12.27 -3.97 7.56
C ALA A 78 12.08 -2.86 6.53
N ILE A 79 13.16 -2.41 5.89
CA ILE A 79 13.13 -1.36 4.87
C ILE A 79 13.49 -1.95 3.52
N TYR A 80 12.61 -1.72 2.55
CA TYR A 80 12.77 -2.07 1.16
C TYR A 80 12.76 -0.80 0.34
N THR A 81 13.59 -0.76 -0.68
CA THR A 81 13.51 0.23 -1.74
C THR A 81 13.26 -0.45 -3.07
N TYR A 82 12.66 0.27 -4.00
CA TYR A 82 12.57 -0.20 -5.36
C TYR A 82 12.66 0.94 -6.37
N SER A 83 13.12 0.59 -7.56
CA SER A 83 12.96 1.36 -8.79
C SER A 83 12.87 0.34 -9.93
N THR A 84 13.97 0.07 -10.61
CA THR A 84 14.11 -1.03 -11.57
C THR A 84 14.34 -2.39 -10.91
N ASN A 85 14.91 -2.40 -9.70
CA ASN A 85 15.12 -3.60 -8.90
C ASN A 85 14.67 -3.36 -7.46
N VAL A 86 14.34 -4.44 -6.75
CA VAL A 86 14.03 -4.40 -5.32
C VAL A 86 15.30 -4.59 -4.51
N THR A 87 15.49 -3.78 -3.46
CA THR A 87 16.58 -3.93 -2.51
C THR A 87 16.06 -3.92 -1.08
N ARG A 88 16.48 -4.88 -0.26
CA ARG A 88 16.21 -4.86 1.20
C ARG A 88 17.39 -4.20 1.90
N LEU A 89 17.18 -2.99 2.42
CA LEU A 89 18.22 -2.21 3.10
C LEU A 89 18.36 -2.57 4.58
N ALA A 90 17.27 -2.98 5.21
CA ALA A 90 17.24 -3.46 6.58
C ALA A 90 16.33 -4.68 6.69
N ASP A 91 16.78 -5.69 7.45
CA ASP A 91 15.94 -6.83 7.86
C ASP A 91 15.13 -6.46 9.11
N PHE A 92 14.12 -7.28 9.43
CA PHE A 92 13.23 -7.08 10.58
C PHE A 92 14.02 -7.00 11.89
N SER A 93 13.97 -5.83 12.51
CA SER A 93 14.49 -5.60 13.85
C SER A 93 13.68 -4.53 14.56
N ALA A 94 13.80 -4.46 15.88
CA ALA A 94 13.32 -3.30 16.63
C ALA A 94 13.98 -2.00 16.15
N MET A 95 13.30 -0.88 16.39
CA MET A 95 13.83 0.46 16.10
C MET A 95 15.16 0.69 16.84
N GLY A 96 16.12 1.34 16.18
CA GLY A 96 17.39 1.74 16.79
C GLY A 96 18.46 2.11 15.78
N ARG A 97 19.68 2.36 16.28
CA ARG A 97 20.80 2.99 15.53
C ARG A 97 21.05 2.46 14.12
N ARG A 98 20.87 1.16 13.88
CA ARG A 98 21.08 0.56 12.54
C ARG A 98 20.03 1.07 11.54
N LEU A 99 18.77 1.14 11.96
CA LEU A 99 17.68 1.59 11.12
C LEU A 99 17.79 3.10 10.87
N ASP A 100 18.16 3.86 11.90
CA ASP A 100 18.45 5.30 11.78
C ASP A 100 19.56 5.56 10.75
N ALA A 101 20.62 4.74 10.74
CA ALA A 101 21.70 4.87 9.77
C ALA A 101 21.22 4.58 8.33
N VAL A 102 20.35 3.59 8.15
CA VAL A 102 19.74 3.28 6.84
C VAL A 102 18.87 4.43 6.35
N LEU A 103 17.99 4.96 7.20
CA LEU A 103 17.10 6.07 6.86
C LEU A 103 17.88 7.37 6.62
N ASN A 104 18.95 7.63 7.38
CA ASN A 104 19.84 8.76 7.11
C ASN A 104 20.60 8.61 5.79
N GLY A 105 21.03 7.40 5.43
CA GLY A 105 21.64 7.12 4.13
C GLY A 105 20.70 7.45 2.96
N LEU A 106 19.42 7.10 3.09
CA LEU A 106 18.40 7.38 2.08
C LEU A 106 18.17 8.86 1.81
N LYS A 107 18.47 9.75 2.76
CA LYS A 107 18.35 11.20 2.56
C LYS A 107 19.27 11.75 1.47
N THR A 108 20.31 11.00 1.09
CA THR A 108 21.24 11.37 0.03
C THR A 108 20.86 10.83 -1.34
N VAL A 109 19.81 10.00 -1.42
CA VAL A 109 19.31 9.43 -2.67
C VAL A 109 18.44 10.45 -3.40
N SER A 110 18.71 10.63 -4.69
CA SER A 110 17.90 11.45 -5.60
C SER A 110 16.91 10.60 -6.39
N GLY A 111 15.76 11.18 -6.69
CA GLY A 111 14.70 10.57 -7.50
C GLY A 111 14.93 10.76 -9.00
N SER A 112 13.89 10.45 -9.79
CA SER A 112 13.93 10.72 -11.23
C SER A 112 13.92 12.23 -11.47
N ASN A 113 14.84 12.67 -12.32
CA ASN A 113 14.83 13.99 -12.94
C ASN A 113 14.43 13.78 -14.40
N ASP A 114 13.12 13.64 -14.66
CA ASP A 114 12.61 13.48 -16.01
C ASP A 114 13.04 14.69 -16.85
N GLN A 115 14.12 14.52 -17.62
CA GLN A 115 14.58 15.53 -18.57
C GLN A 115 13.53 15.61 -19.68
N VAL A 116 12.96 16.80 -19.87
CA VAL A 116 12.07 17.05 -21.01
C VAL A 116 12.88 16.80 -22.29
N PRO A 117 12.39 15.97 -23.22
CA PRO A 117 13.04 15.81 -24.52
C PRO A 117 13.20 17.19 -25.17
N VAL A 118 14.45 17.59 -25.44
CA VAL A 118 14.73 18.85 -26.16
C VAL A 118 14.26 18.65 -27.60
N LEU A 119 13.05 19.10 -27.94
CA LEU A 119 12.44 18.92 -29.27
C LEU A 119 12.85 20.01 -30.28
N GLY A 120 13.54 21.08 -29.85
CA GLY A 120 13.96 22.18 -30.71
C GLY A 120 14.98 23.15 -30.08
N GLY A 121 15.57 24.01 -30.92
CA GLY A 121 16.66 24.93 -30.57
C GLY A 121 17.99 24.55 -31.26
N PRO A 122 19.04 25.40 -31.22
CA PRO A 122 20.33 25.13 -31.85
C PRO A 122 21.07 23.90 -31.27
N LEU A 123 20.55 23.34 -30.17
CA LEU A 123 21.00 22.09 -29.53
C LEU A 123 19.93 20.97 -29.57
N GLY A 124 18.82 21.16 -30.30
CA GLY A 124 17.79 20.14 -30.51
C GLY A 124 18.19 19.10 -31.58
N PRO A 125 17.43 18.00 -31.73
CA PRO A 125 17.74 16.88 -32.63
C PRO A 125 17.75 17.24 -34.12
N GLN A 126 17.33 18.46 -34.47
CA GLN A 126 17.17 18.98 -35.83
C GLN A 126 18.51 19.40 -36.48
N GLY A 127 19.62 19.43 -35.72
CA GLY A 127 20.92 19.91 -36.23
C GLY A 127 20.91 21.38 -36.71
N PRO A 128 22.04 21.91 -37.18
CA PRO A 128 22.06 23.23 -37.81
C PRO A 128 21.23 23.23 -39.11
N SER A 129 20.42 24.27 -39.30
CA SER A 129 19.62 24.48 -40.52
C SER A 129 19.92 25.84 -41.15
N VAL A 130 19.82 25.92 -42.47
CA VAL A 130 19.90 27.18 -43.25
C VAL A 130 18.58 27.33 -43.99
N ASN A 131 17.88 28.46 -43.80
CA ASN A 131 16.57 28.74 -44.40
C ASN A 131 15.50 27.64 -44.16
N GLY A 132 15.54 26.99 -42.99
CA GLY A 132 14.60 25.91 -42.63
C GLY A 132 14.94 24.56 -43.27
N ILE A 133 16.05 24.45 -44.00
CA ILE A 133 16.54 23.21 -44.60
C ILE A 133 17.67 22.65 -43.71
N PRO A 134 17.54 21.42 -43.17
CA PRO A 134 18.61 20.77 -42.41
C PRO A 134 19.86 20.57 -43.28
N ILE A 135 21.05 20.94 -42.78
CA ILE A 135 22.31 20.82 -43.54
C ILE A 135 22.79 19.37 -43.62
N ASP A 136 22.47 18.56 -42.59
CA ASP A 136 22.80 17.15 -42.52
C ASP A 136 21.53 16.32 -42.32
N SER A 137 21.30 15.32 -43.18
CA SER A 137 20.24 14.32 -43.01
C SER A 137 20.82 12.94 -42.66
N PRO A 138 21.29 12.71 -41.42
CA PRO A 138 21.22 11.39 -40.83
C PRO A 138 19.88 11.32 -40.08
N THR A 139 19.12 10.24 -40.26
CA THR A 139 18.03 9.90 -39.33
C THR A 139 18.63 9.80 -37.93
N THR A 140 18.51 10.86 -37.14
CA THR A 140 18.94 10.84 -35.74
C THR A 140 17.93 9.98 -35.00
N PRO A 141 18.37 8.90 -34.33
CA PRO A 141 17.45 8.06 -33.57
C PRO A 141 16.77 8.95 -32.54
N VAL A 142 15.44 8.95 -32.51
CA VAL A 142 14.67 9.58 -31.43
C VAL A 142 15.13 8.90 -30.14
N SER A 143 15.95 9.59 -29.36
CA SER A 143 16.33 9.15 -28.02
C SER A 143 15.10 9.30 -27.13
N THR A 144 14.17 8.35 -27.21
CA THR A 144 13.17 8.17 -26.16
C THR A 144 13.94 7.87 -24.88
N PRO A 145 13.76 8.65 -23.81
CA PRO A 145 14.34 8.31 -22.51
C PRO A 145 14.03 6.84 -22.20
N ALA A 146 15.02 6.10 -21.71
CA ALA A 146 14.79 4.73 -21.30
C ALA A 146 13.64 4.73 -20.28
N LYS A 147 12.54 4.04 -20.58
CA LYS A 147 11.43 3.90 -19.65
C LYS A 147 11.93 3.10 -18.43
N HIS A 148 12.29 3.79 -17.34
CA HIS A 148 12.82 3.20 -16.11
C HIS A 148 11.82 2.19 -15.54
N ALA A 149 12.12 0.92 -15.29
CA ALA A 149 11.09 0.02 -14.73
C ALA A 149 10.64 0.47 -13.32
N HIS A 150 9.38 0.21 -12.95
CA HIS A 150 8.86 0.41 -11.58
C HIS A 150 8.28 -0.92 -11.11
N VAL A 151 9.11 -1.69 -10.41
CA VAL A 151 8.81 -3.08 -10.01
C VAL A 151 8.10 -3.17 -8.65
N LEU A 152 6.99 -2.45 -8.50
CA LEU A 152 6.24 -2.35 -7.25
C LEU A 152 5.66 -3.70 -6.81
N ASN A 153 5.15 -4.52 -7.73
CA ASN A 153 4.64 -5.85 -7.40
C ASN A 153 5.74 -6.75 -6.83
N ASP A 154 6.94 -6.72 -7.41
CA ASP A 154 8.06 -7.51 -6.91
C ASP A 154 8.48 -7.06 -5.51
N ALA A 155 8.45 -5.74 -5.25
CA ALA A 155 8.75 -5.17 -3.94
C ALA A 155 7.73 -5.62 -2.87
N ILE A 156 6.43 -5.53 -3.19
CA ILE A 156 5.36 -5.99 -2.30
C ILE A 156 5.44 -7.50 -2.10
N LEU A 157 5.70 -8.27 -3.15
CA LEU A 157 5.83 -9.74 -3.06
C LEU A 157 6.98 -10.13 -2.14
N GLN A 158 8.17 -9.54 -2.32
CA GLN A 158 9.33 -9.83 -1.48
C GLN A 158 9.04 -9.49 -0.01
N ALA A 159 8.48 -8.30 0.25
CA ALA A 159 8.08 -7.90 1.60
C ALA A 159 7.04 -8.85 2.20
N ALA A 160 6.04 -9.28 1.43
CA ALA A 160 5.00 -10.20 1.89
C ALA A 160 5.54 -11.60 2.23
N LEU A 161 6.49 -12.12 1.43
CA LEU A 161 7.17 -13.39 1.69
C LEU A 161 8.01 -13.33 2.97
N ASP A 162 8.73 -12.24 3.19
CA ASP A 162 9.53 -12.06 4.40
C ASP A 162 8.65 -11.84 5.64
N LEU A 163 7.52 -11.11 5.51
CA LEU A 163 6.50 -11.00 6.55
C LEU A 163 5.85 -12.35 6.89
N GLY A 164 5.68 -13.24 5.90
CA GLY A 164 5.16 -14.59 6.11
C GLY A 164 5.96 -15.38 7.14
N LYS A 165 7.28 -15.13 7.21
CA LYS A 165 8.22 -15.77 8.15
C LYS A 165 8.22 -15.15 9.56
N ARG A 166 7.43 -14.10 9.82
CA ARG A 166 7.32 -13.46 11.14
C ARG A 166 6.29 -14.16 12.00
N ASP A 167 6.39 -13.94 13.31
CA ASP A 167 5.49 -14.53 14.30
C ASP A 167 4.01 -14.25 13.93
N LYS A 168 3.17 -15.28 14.05
CA LYS A 168 1.75 -15.22 13.71
C LYS A 168 0.92 -14.38 14.68
N THR A 169 1.46 -14.12 15.87
CA THR A 169 0.85 -13.25 16.90
C THR A 169 1.10 -11.77 16.64
N ARG A 170 1.91 -11.41 15.63
CA ARG A 170 2.18 -10.01 15.27
C ARG A 170 1.27 -9.59 14.12
N ARG A 171 0.83 -8.33 14.11
CA ARG A 171 0.12 -7.76 12.96
C ARG A 171 1.13 -7.49 11.85
N LYS A 172 0.88 -8.04 10.67
CA LYS A 172 1.78 -7.91 9.52
C LYS A 172 1.27 -6.83 8.59
N ILE A 173 2.07 -5.79 8.36
CA ILE A 173 1.72 -4.70 7.45
C ILE A 173 2.84 -4.44 6.46
N ILE A 174 2.45 -4.03 5.26
CA ILE A 174 3.33 -3.35 4.31
C ILE A 174 2.87 -1.91 4.25
N PHE A 175 3.79 -0.98 4.43
CA PHE A 175 3.55 0.45 4.34
C PHE A 175 4.33 0.99 3.13
N VAL A 176 3.62 1.31 2.05
CA VAL A 176 4.22 1.72 0.77
C VAL A 176 4.20 3.24 0.62
N ILE A 177 5.33 3.85 0.28
CA ILE A 177 5.41 5.26 -0.09
C ILE A 177 5.83 5.32 -1.57
N SER A 178 4.90 5.67 -2.45
CA SER A 178 5.09 5.58 -3.90
C SER A 178 4.06 6.42 -4.67
N ASP A 179 4.34 6.73 -5.94
CA ASP A 179 3.33 7.24 -6.89
C ASP A 179 2.37 6.13 -7.39
N GLY A 180 2.69 4.87 -7.06
CA GLY A 180 1.91 3.67 -7.31
C GLY A 180 1.98 3.15 -8.74
N ARG A 181 2.87 3.70 -9.58
CA ARG A 181 3.11 3.20 -10.93
C ARG A 181 3.73 1.81 -10.85
N GLU A 182 3.18 0.91 -11.66
CA GLU A 182 3.64 -0.46 -11.77
C GLU A 182 3.86 -0.81 -13.24
N TYR A 183 5.08 -1.17 -13.59
CA TYR A 183 5.38 -1.77 -14.89
C TYR A 183 6.69 -2.54 -14.89
N ARG A 184 6.66 -3.69 -15.58
CA ARG A 184 7.76 -4.64 -15.77
C ARG A 184 8.18 -5.40 -14.50
N SER A 185 7.31 -5.52 -13.50
CA SER A 185 7.50 -6.56 -12.48
C SER A 185 7.36 -7.96 -13.09
N ASP A 186 8.13 -8.92 -12.57
CA ASP A 186 7.94 -10.34 -12.88
C ASP A 186 6.66 -10.88 -12.23
N ALA A 187 6.35 -10.40 -11.03
CA ALA A 187 5.16 -10.79 -10.30
C ALA A 187 3.89 -10.12 -10.83
N SER A 188 2.86 -10.94 -11.05
CA SER A 188 1.51 -10.45 -11.34
C SER A 188 0.77 -10.02 -10.07
N TYR A 189 -0.18 -9.09 -10.21
CA TYR A 189 -1.08 -8.69 -9.13
C TYR A 189 -1.73 -9.88 -8.41
N GLY A 190 -2.20 -10.88 -9.17
CA GLY A 190 -2.87 -12.06 -8.60
C GLY A 190 -1.95 -12.90 -7.72
N ALA A 191 -0.70 -13.11 -8.18
CA ALA A 191 0.31 -13.84 -7.42
C ALA A 191 0.67 -13.11 -6.11
N VAL A 192 0.85 -11.79 -6.18
CA VAL A 192 1.14 -10.95 -5.00
C VAL A 192 -0.03 -10.98 -4.02
N LEU A 193 -1.26 -10.79 -4.51
CA LEU A 193 -2.46 -10.80 -3.68
C LEU A 193 -2.65 -12.15 -2.96
N GLN A 194 -2.35 -13.25 -3.64
CA GLN A 194 -2.42 -14.57 -3.02
C GLN A 194 -1.46 -14.69 -1.83
N VAL A 195 -0.22 -14.20 -1.97
CA VAL A 195 0.77 -14.21 -0.87
C VAL A 195 0.34 -13.29 0.27
N LEU A 196 -0.14 -12.07 -0.03
CA LEU A 196 -0.63 -11.12 0.97
C LEU A 196 -1.76 -11.72 1.81
N LEU A 197 -2.80 -12.25 1.16
CA LEU A 197 -3.97 -12.79 1.84
C LEU A 197 -3.66 -14.07 2.61
N SER A 198 -2.79 -14.94 2.08
CA SER A 198 -2.38 -16.19 2.74
C SER A 198 -1.58 -15.93 4.01
N ASN A 199 -0.79 -14.84 4.02
CA ASN A 199 0.03 -14.47 5.17
C ASN A 199 -0.66 -13.44 6.10
N GLY A 200 -1.88 -13.01 5.79
CA GLY A 200 -2.62 -12.03 6.58
C GLY A 200 -1.94 -10.66 6.64
N VAL A 201 -1.30 -10.26 5.54
CA VAL A 201 -0.59 -8.99 5.41
C VAL A 201 -1.54 -7.91 4.92
N ILE A 202 -1.56 -6.76 5.61
CA ILE A 202 -2.35 -5.58 5.21
C ILE A 202 -1.44 -4.59 4.48
N VAL A 203 -1.89 -4.05 3.34
CA VAL A 203 -1.14 -3.04 2.58
C VAL A 203 -1.74 -1.65 2.84
N TYR A 204 -0.94 -0.78 3.44
CA TYR A 204 -1.20 0.65 3.54
C TYR A 204 -0.29 1.40 2.57
N GLY A 205 -0.68 2.60 2.16
CA GLY A 205 0.25 3.43 1.41
C GLY A 205 -0.03 4.93 1.41
N ILE A 206 1.02 5.67 1.10
CA ILE A 206 0.97 7.09 0.75
C ILE A 206 1.17 7.19 -0.75
N ALA A 207 0.16 7.71 -1.44
CA ALA A 207 0.26 8.09 -2.83
C ALA A 207 0.93 9.47 -2.91
N VAL A 208 2.19 9.50 -3.36
CA VAL A 208 2.95 10.74 -3.53
C VAL A 208 2.84 11.16 -5.00
N GLU A 209 2.10 12.24 -5.25
CA GLU A 209 1.80 12.80 -6.58
C GLU A 209 0.78 12.05 -7.48
N GLY A 210 0.01 12.85 -8.23
CA GLY A 210 -0.67 12.43 -9.46
C GLY A 210 -1.62 11.24 -9.43
N SER A 211 -2.59 11.18 -8.49
CA SER A 211 -3.91 10.52 -8.66
C SER A 211 -4.87 10.84 -7.49
N ALA A 212 -4.85 12.04 -6.89
CA ALA A 212 -5.87 12.40 -5.92
C ALA A 212 -7.03 13.09 -6.63
N ILE A 213 -8.05 12.33 -7.00
CA ILE A 213 -9.37 12.91 -7.24
C ILE A 213 -9.97 13.22 -5.85
N PRO A 214 -10.28 14.48 -5.51
CA PRO A 214 -10.99 14.81 -4.29
C PRO A 214 -12.33 14.04 -4.26
N GLY A 215 -12.57 13.23 -3.23
CA GLY A 215 -13.78 12.41 -3.10
C GLY A 215 -13.65 10.94 -3.53
N TYR A 216 -12.45 10.45 -3.86
CA TYR A 216 -12.23 9.05 -4.26
C TYR A 216 -12.57 8.01 -3.16
N ARG A 217 -12.60 8.43 -1.88
CA ARG A 217 -12.99 7.61 -0.71
C ARG A 217 -14.36 6.90 -0.88
N LYS A 218 -15.25 7.40 -1.74
CA LYS A 218 -16.56 6.78 -2.05
C LYS A 218 -16.69 6.17 -3.45
N LEU A 219 -15.77 6.47 -4.37
CA LEU A 219 -15.83 5.99 -5.77
C LEU A 219 -15.14 4.63 -5.96
N GLU A 220 -14.40 4.12 -4.97
CA GLU A 220 -13.71 2.82 -5.02
C GLU A 220 -14.62 1.60 -5.22
N ARG A 221 -15.93 1.72 -5.02
CA ARG A 221 -16.88 0.64 -5.35
C ARG A 221 -17.28 0.60 -6.83
N LEU A 222 -16.95 1.63 -7.62
CA LEU A 222 -17.27 1.69 -9.05
C LEU A 222 -16.00 1.49 -9.89
N ARG A 223 -15.86 0.30 -10.46
CA ARG A 223 -14.97 0.04 -11.59
C ARG A 223 -15.39 0.96 -12.75
N ILE A 224 -14.65 2.02 -13.04
CA ILE A 224 -14.87 2.82 -14.26
C ILE A 224 -14.40 1.98 -15.46
N PRO A 225 -15.30 1.50 -16.33
CA PRO A 225 -14.91 0.68 -17.47
C PRO A 225 -14.07 1.51 -18.45
N GLY A 226 -12.88 1.03 -18.81
CA GLY A 226 -12.02 1.66 -19.82
C GLY A 226 -10.91 2.57 -19.29
N GLN A 227 -10.89 2.90 -17.98
CA GLN A 227 -9.75 3.55 -17.33
C GLN A 227 -8.95 2.50 -16.55
N GLY A 228 -7.71 2.25 -16.97
CA GLY A 228 -6.76 1.47 -16.18
C GLY A 228 -6.43 2.18 -14.87
N TYR A 229 -5.90 1.44 -13.90
CA TYR A 229 -5.30 2.05 -12.72
C TYR A 229 -3.95 2.65 -13.13
N SER A 230 -3.80 3.97 -13.09
CA SER A 230 -2.47 4.61 -13.11
C SER A 230 -1.66 4.21 -11.87
N ASN A 231 -2.36 3.96 -10.76
CA ASN A 231 -1.82 3.59 -9.46
C ASN A 231 -2.43 2.26 -8.99
N ILE A 232 -1.61 1.22 -8.80
CA ILE A 232 -2.07 -0.12 -8.40
C ILE A 232 -2.33 -0.25 -6.89
N LEU A 233 -1.83 0.67 -6.05
CA LEU A 233 -1.89 0.57 -4.60
C LEU A 233 -3.31 0.46 -4.03
N PRO A 234 -4.33 1.22 -4.52
CA PRO A 234 -5.71 1.05 -4.06
C PRO A 234 -6.22 -0.39 -4.20
N LYS A 235 -5.82 -1.11 -5.26
CA LYS A 235 -6.22 -2.51 -5.43
C LYS A 235 -5.64 -3.44 -4.36
N TYR A 236 -4.45 -3.15 -3.84
CA TYR A 236 -3.86 -3.92 -2.75
C TYR A 236 -4.44 -3.53 -1.40
N ALA A 237 -4.59 -2.23 -1.15
CA ALA A 237 -5.19 -1.71 0.08
C ALA A 237 -6.60 -2.27 0.29
N ASN A 238 -7.49 -2.14 -0.71
CA ASN A 238 -8.88 -2.58 -0.60
C ASN A 238 -8.97 -4.10 -0.38
N ALA A 239 -8.24 -4.87 -1.18
CA ALA A 239 -8.28 -6.33 -1.09
C ALA A 239 -7.76 -6.86 0.26
N THR A 240 -6.85 -6.13 0.94
CA THR A 240 -6.23 -6.55 2.20
C THR A 240 -6.80 -5.88 3.45
N GLY A 241 -7.70 -4.90 3.31
CA GLY A 241 -8.29 -4.13 4.41
C GLY A 241 -7.43 -2.95 4.90
N GLY A 242 -6.52 -2.47 4.05
CA GLY A 242 -5.72 -1.28 4.29
C GLY A 242 -6.36 -0.01 3.74
N GLU A 243 -5.55 1.03 3.51
CA GLU A 243 -6.00 2.32 2.96
C GLU A 243 -4.84 3.04 2.26
N ILE A 244 -5.17 3.80 1.22
CA ILE A 244 -4.24 4.72 0.55
C ILE A 244 -4.59 6.15 0.95
N MET A 245 -3.60 6.89 1.44
CA MET A 245 -3.75 8.32 1.71
C MET A 245 -3.00 9.10 0.65
N SER A 246 -3.65 10.14 0.13
CA SER A 246 -3.04 11.04 -0.84
C SER A 246 -2.58 12.28 -0.10
N GLU A 247 -1.29 12.40 0.14
CA GLU A 247 -0.74 13.53 0.89
C GLU A 247 0.40 14.19 0.17
N TYR A 248 0.34 15.53 0.14
CA TYR A 248 1.28 16.35 -0.62
C TYR A 248 2.20 17.17 0.27
N SER A 249 1.86 17.39 1.53
CA SER A 249 2.70 18.18 2.45
C SER A 249 3.51 17.28 3.35
N LYS A 250 4.70 17.76 3.75
CA LYS A 250 5.54 17.09 4.75
C LYS A 250 4.74 16.79 6.02
N ALA A 251 4.07 17.81 6.59
CA ALA A 251 3.32 17.67 7.83
C ALA A 251 2.19 16.63 7.74
N ALA A 252 1.52 16.54 6.59
CA ALA A 252 0.47 15.54 6.39
C ALA A 252 1.04 14.12 6.29
N ILE A 253 2.17 13.93 5.59
CA ILE A 253 2.89 12.64 5.56
C ILE A 253 3.30 12.22 6.98
N GLU A 254 3.84 13.14 7.79
CA GLU A 254 4.21 12.87 9.18
C GLU A 254 3.00 12.45 10.03
N GLY A 255 1.86 13.14 9.88
CA GLY A 255 0.62 12.80 10.58
C GLY A 255 0.07 11.43 10.19
N VAL A 256 0.19 11.08 8.90
CA VAL A 256 -0.24 9.79 8.36
C VAL A 256 0.51 8.62 9.01
N TYR A 257 1.81 8.72 9.25
CA TYR A 257 2.56 7.63 9.89
C TYR A 257 1.97 7.27 11.25
N GLN A 258 1.71 8.28 12.08
CA GLN A 258 1.14 8.10 13.40
C GLN A 258 -0.28 7.50 13.32
N GLN A 259 -1.10 8.00 12.40
CA GLN A 259 -2.45 7.52 12.20
C GLN A 259 -2.48 6.06 11.75
N VAL A 260 -1.71 5.69 10.72
CA VAL A 260 -1.73 4.33 10.17
C VAL A 260 -1.09 3.33 11.11
N ILE A 261 0.07 3.64 11.68
CA ILE A 261 0.75 2.70 12.58
C ILE A 261 -0.07 2.51 13.85
N GLY A 262 -0.68 3.58 14.38
CA GLY A 262 -1.65 3.50 15.46
C GLY A 262 -2.88 2.67 15.08
N ALA A 263 -3.46 2.89 13.90
CA ALA A 263 -4.63 2.15 13.44
C ALA A 263 -4.33 0.69 13.07
N ALA A 264 -3.13 0.36 12.62
CA ALA A 264 -2.70 -1.01 12.35
C ALA A 264 -2.61 -1.84 13.65
N ARG A 265 -2.14 -1.19 14.73
CA ARG A 265 -2.06 -1.79 16.06
C ARG A 265 -3.45 -2.00 16.68
N ASN A 266 -4.31 -1.00 16.56
CA ASN A 266 -5.61 -0.94 17.25
C ASN A 266 -6.77 -1.35 16.31
N GLN A 267 -6.83 -2.64 15.99
CA GLN A 267 -7.89 -3.21 15.16
C GLN A 267 -8.66 -4.28 15.91
N TYR A 268 -9.94 -4.40 15.59
CA TYR A 268 -10.70 -5.58 15.99
C TYR A 268 -10.14 -6.81 15.31
N THR A 269 -10.06 -7.92 16.03
CA THR A 269 -9.68 -9.21 15.46
C THR A 269 -10.85 -10.17 15.58
N LEU A 270 -11.43 -10.53 14.44
CA LEU A 270 -12.54 -11.46 14.34
C LEU A 270 -12.05 -12.85 13.93
N GLY A 271 -12.52 -13.91 14.56
CA GLY A 271 -12.25 -15.28 14.15
C GLY A 271 -13.53 -16.09 14.04
N TYR A 272 -13.62 -16.94 13.02
CA TYR A 272 -14.70 -17.89 12.83
C TYR A 272 -14.13 -19.18 12.23
N VAL A 273 -14.90 -20.27 12.31
CA VAL A 273 -14.57 -21.54 11.68
C VAL A 273 -15.49 -21.77 10.48
N THR A 274 -14.91 -21.90 9.29
CA THR A 274 -15.66 -22.24 8.08
C THR A 274 -16.11 -23.70 8.09
N ARG A 275 -17.34 -23.96 7.64
CA ARG A 275 -17.86 -25.32 7.39
C ARG A 275 -17.72 -25.75 5.93
N ALA A 276 -17.23 -24.88 5.05
CA ALA A 276 -17.07 -25.19 3.63
C ALA A 276 -15.80 -26.02 3.39
N THR A 277 -15.90 -26.98 2.47
CA THR A 277 -14.81 -27.89 2.10
C THR A 277 -13.55 -27.12 1.68
N PRO A 278 -12.37 -27.45 2.22
CA PRO A 278 -11.11 -26.81 1.80
C PRO A 278 -10.95 -26.87 0.28
N SER A 279 -10.60 -25.73 -0.30
CA SER A 279 -10.38 -25.58 -1.74
C SER A 279 -9.22 -24.61 -1.96
N GLY A 280 -8.51 -24.73 -3.08
CA GLY A 280 -7.49 -23.75 -3.47
C GLY A 280 -8.07 -22.44 -4.01
N THR A 281 -9.39 -22.34 -4.15
CA THR A 281 -10.08 -21.17 -4.69
C THR A 281 -10.24 -20.08 -3.64
N ARG A 282 -10.09 -18.82 -4.06
CA ARG A 282 -10.36 -17.65 -3.20
C ARG A 282 -11.80 -17.70 -2.70
N ARG A 283 -11.98 -17.42 -1.41
CA ARG A 283 -13.29 -17.17 -0.80
C ARG A 283 -13.46 -15.70 -0.50
N GLU A 284 -14.66 -15.20 -0.72
CA GLU A 284 -15.04 -13.82 -0.44
C GLU A 284 -15.41 -13.66 1.04
N ILE A 285 -15.04 -12.51 1.61
CA ILE A 285 -15.37 -12.11 2.97
C ILE A 285 -16.05 -10.76 2.93
N GLU A 286 -17.22 -10.72 3.56
CA GLU A 286 -17.92 -9.47 3.84
C GLU A 286 -18.05 -9.29 5.35
N VAL A 287 -17.67 -8.12 5.85
CA VAL A 287 -17.85 -7.72 7.25
C VAL A 287 -18.85 -6.58 7.31
N ARG A 288 -19.95 -6.78 8.03
CA ARG A 288 -20.93 -5.74 8.33
C ARG A 288 -20.83 -5.35 9.79
N VAL A 289 -20.96 -4.05 10.05
CA VAL A 289 -20.93 -3.48 11.40
C VAL A 289 -22.21 -2.72 11.67
N SER A 290 -22.90 -3.07 12.75
CA SER A 290 -24.08 -2.38 13.24
C SER A 290 -23.71 -1.58 14.48
N ARG A 291 -23.57 -0.26 14.35
CA ARG A 291 -23.25 0.62 15.47
C ARG A 291 -24.52 1.01 16.25
N PRO A 292 -24.63 0.70 17.55
CA PRO A 292 -25.76 1.14 18.37
C PRO A 292 -25.92 2.66 18.33
N GLY A 293 -27.17 3.13 18.20
CA GLY A 293 -27.48 4.56 18.14
C GLY A 293 -27.24 5.24 16.79
N CYS A 294 -26.76 4.53 15.77
CA CYS A 294 -26.60 5.09 14.43
C CYS A 294 -27.62 4.55 13.43
N LYS A 295 -28.34 5.46 12.76
CA LYS A 295 -29.29 5.12 11.70
C LYS A 295 -28.55 4.98 10.36
N SER A 296 -27.97 3.80 10.15
CA SER A 296 -27.25 3.47 8.91
C SER A 296 -28.21 3.12 7.78
N SER A 297 -27.86 3.45 6.54
CA SER A 297 -28.53 2.97 5.31
C SER A 297 -27.47 2.60 4.27
N ASP A 298 -27.84 1.81 3.26
CA ASP A 298 -26.89 1.40 2.21
C ASP A 298 -26.29 2.59 1.45
N LEU A 299 -27.03 3.71 1.34
CA LEU A 299 -26.55 4.94 0.69
C LEU A 299 -25.75 5.87 1.62
N ARG A 300 -25.93 5.73 2.94
CA ARG A 300 -25.24 6.53 3.97
C ARG A 300 -24.87 5.61 5.13
N PRO A 301 -23.80 4.82 4.97
CA PRO A 301 -23.29 4.02 6.06
C PRO A 301 -22.73 4.95 7.13
N CYS A 302 -23.11 4.70 8.38
CA CYS A 302 -22.64 5.45 9.55
C CYS A 302 -21.15 5.27 9.89
N VAL A 303 -20.57 4.19 9.36
CA VAL A 303 -19.19 3.78 9.63
C VAL A 303 -18.59 3.21 8.36
N ASP A 304 -17.30 3.44 8.20
CA ASP A 304 -16.51 2.76 7.18
C ASP A 304 -15.84 1.53 7.81
N VAL A 305 -15.91 0.41 7.10
CA VAL A 305 -15.39 -0.88 7.55
C VAL A 305 -14.29 -1.32 6.59
N TYR A 306 -13.09 -1.51 7.13
CA TYR A 306 -11.92 -1.98 6.38
C TYR A 306 -11.54 -3.37 6.88
N ALA A 307 -11.67 -4.35 6.00
CA ALA A 307 -11.31 -5.73 6.23
C ALA A 307 -10.84 -6.33 4.90
N LYS A 308 -10.07 -7.42 4.96
CA LYS A 308 -9.74 -8.15 3.73
C LYS A 308 -11.01 -8.63 3.02
N GLU A 309 -11.07 -8.46 1.71
CA GLU A 309 -12.22 -8.87 0.88
C GLU A 309 -12.31 -10.40 0.70
N GLY A 310 -11.27 -11.14 1.10
CA GLY A 310 -11.23 -12.57 0.91
C GLY A 310 -10.00 -13.24 1.47
N TYR A 311 -9.90 -14.54 1.23
CA TYR A 311 -8.71 -15.31 1.56
C TYR A 311 -8.60 -16.57 0.70
N TYR A 312 -7.39 -17.14 0.65
CA TYR A 312 -7.16 -18.46 0.07
C TYR A 312 -7.11 -19.47 1.21
N PRO A 313 -8.00 -20.46 1.25
CA PRO A 313 -7.92 -21.53 2.23
C PRO A 313 -6.58 -22.26 2.09
N LEU A 314 -5.96 -22.58 3.23
CA LEU A 314 -4.81 -23.48 3.20
C LEU A 314 -5.30 -24.83 2.64
N PRO A 315 -4.50 -25.50 1.79
CA PRO A 315 -4.80 -26.87 1.39
C PRO A 315 -5.08 -27.71 2.64
N ALA A 316 -6.02 -28.66 2.54
CA ALA A 316 -6.17 -29.64 3.61
C ALA A 316 -4.79 -30.28 3.83
N GLY A 317 -4.24 -30.13 5.05
CA GLY A 317 -2.94 -30.68 5.38
C GLY A 317 -2.92 -32.17 5.04
N ARG A 318 -1.96 -32.58 4.22
CA ARG A 318 -1.62 -34.00 4.07
C ARG A 318 -0.81 -34.45 5.26
#